data_AF-M8D1N8-F1
#
_entry.id   AF-M8D1N8-F1
#
_cell.length_a   1.000
_cell.length_b   1.000
_cell.length_c   1.000
_cell.angle_alpha   90.00
_cell.angle_beta   90.00
_cell.angle_gamma   90.00
#
_symmetry.space_group_name_H-M   'P 1'
#
loop_
_entity.id
_entity.type
_entity.pdbx_description
1 polymer ?
#
loop_
_entity_poly.entity_id
_entity_poly.type
_entity_poly.pdbx_seq_one_letter_code
_entity_poly.pdbx_strand_id
1 'polypeptide(L)'
;PWKRKFLGFSFTDSKEPNVRIAKESLKRMKKKVREITSRKMPYPMEYRIQKLNQYLLGWCGYFALADTKSPFRKLDGWIRRRLRMCLWKNWKTPKTRIRNLIKLGVPSWKAYEWGDSRKGYWRISNSPILHKTLGNSYWNDQGLKSLQERYEFLRH
;
A
#
# COMPACT_ATOMS: atom_id res chain seq x y z
N PRO A 1 19.95 -20.25 -13.61
CA PRO A 1 20.12 -18.83 -13.14
C PRO A 1 18.97 -18.28 -12.29
N TRP A 2 17.73 -18.70 -12.54
CA TRP A 2 16.48 -18.19 -11.92
C TRP A 2 16.37 -18.35 -10.39
N LYS A 3 17.19 -19.21 -9.77
CA LYS A 3 17.27 -19.40 -8.30
C LYS A 3 18.24 -18.43 -7.61
N ARG A 4 19.12 -17.74 -8.36
CA ARG A 4 20.12 -16.81 -7.81
C ARG A 4 19.68 -15.35 -8.00
N LYS A 5 20.23 -14.46 -7.18
CA LYS A 5 20.02 -13.01 -7.25
C LYS A 5 21.29 -12.33 -7.75
N PHE A 6 21.14 -11.27 -8.53
CA PHE A 6 22.22 -10.40 -8.97
C PHE A 6 21.75 -8.94 -8.87
N LEU A 7 22.47 -8.10 -8.12
CA LEU A 7 22.14 -6.68 -7.89
C LEU A 7 20.66 -6.42 -7.50
N GLY A 8 20.04 -7.36 -6.77
CA GLY A 8 18.64 -7.23 -6.36
C GLY A 8 17.60 -7.66 -7.40
N PHE A 9 18.04 -8.12 -8.57
CA PHE A 9 17.23 -8.75 -9.62
C PHE A 9 17.42 -10.27 -9.63
N SER A 10 16.56 -10.95 -10.37
CA SER A 10 16.61 -12.36 -10.72
C SER A 10 15.95 -12.53 -12.09
N PHE A 11 15.84 -13.77 -12.57
CA PHE A 11 15.29 -14.07 -13.89
C PHE A 11 14.10 -15.02 -13.78
N THR A 12 13.16 -14.94 -14.73
CA THR A 12 12.10 -15.95 -14.87
C THR A 12 12.66 -17.27 -15.37
N ASP A 13 11.91 -18.34 -15.12
CA ASP A 13 12.23 -19.69 -15.60
C ASP A 13 11.48 -19.89 -16.93
N SER A 14 12.00 -19.30 -17.99
CA SER A 14 11.42 -19.32 -19.34
C SER A 14 12.53 -19.39 -20.38
N LYS A 15 12.21 -19.90 -21.58
CA LYS A 15 13.16 -20.03 -22.71
C LYS A 15 13.84 -18.69 -23.03
N GLU A 16 13.06 -17.61 -23.01
CA GLU A 16 13.55 -16.24 -23.00
C GLU A 16 13.33 -15.65 -21.60
N PRO A 17 14.40 -15.51 -20.78
CA PRO A 17 14.26 -15.09 -19.39
C PRO A 17 14.01 -13.59 -19.26
N ASN A 18 12.89 -13.23 -18.67
CA ASN A 18 12.56 -11.86 -18.30
C ASN A 18 13.25 -11.47 -16.99
N VAL A 19 13.64 -10.21 -16.87
CA VAL A 19 14.17 -9.63 -15.63
C VAL A 19 13.03 -9.50 -14.61
N ARG A 20 13.22 -10.05 -13.41
CA ARG A 20 12.29 -9.92 -12.29
C ARG A 20 12.98 -9.41 -11.04
N ILE A 21 12.19 -8.81 -10.15
CA ILE A 21 12.70 -8.34 -8.86
C ILE A 21 13.00 -9.56 -7.97
N ALA A 22 14.18 -9.60 -7.33
CA ALA A 22 14.53 -10.67 -6.41
C ALA A 22 13.60 -10.69 -5.20
N LYS A 23 13.34 -11.90 -4.65
CA LYS A 23 12.45 -12.09 -3.50
C LYS A 23 12.96 -11.29 -2.27
N GLU A 24 14.28 -11.22 -2.10
CA GLU A 24 14.94 -10.48 -1.02
C GLU A 24 14.70 -8.97 -1.14
N SER A 25 14.77 -8.42 -2.35
CA SER A 25 14.49 -7.00 -2.61
C SER A 25 13.04 -6.65 -2.26
N LEU A 26 12.09 -7.49 -2.65
CA LEU A 26 10.68 -7.35 -2.27
C LEU A 26 10.48 -7.45 -0.75
N LYS A 27 11.18 -8.37 -0.08
CA LYS A 27 11.14 -8.49 1.40
C LYS A 27 11.68 -7.23 2.07
N ARG A 28 12.81 -6.68 1.62
CA ARG A 28 13.41 -5.43 2.12
C ARG A 28 12.47 -4.25 1.94
N MET A 29 11.87 -4.13 0.76
CA MET A 29 10.88 -3.09 0.46
C MET A 29 9.67 -3.16 1.39
N LYS A 30 9.07 -4.34 1.54
CA LYS A 30 7.97 -4.55 2.48
C LYS A 30 8.37 -4.25 3.92
N LYS A 31 9.60 -4.57 4.33
CA LYS A 31 10.12 -4.22 5.67
C LYS A 31 10.15 -2.69 5.84
N LYS A 32 10.74 -1.95 4.89
CA LYS A 32 10.83 -0.48 4.97
C LYS A 32 9.45 0.18 4.99
N VAL A 33 8.52 -0.29 4.16
CA VAL A 33 7.12 0.20 4.18
C VAL A 33 6.48 -0.08 5.55
N ARG A 34 6.71 -1.25 6.17
CA ARG A 34 6.17 -1.56 7.51
C ARG A 34 6.68 -0.59 8.58
N GLU A 35 7.94 -0.17 8.49
CA GLU A 35 8.55 0.82 9.38
C GLU A 35 7.85 2.18 9.22
N ILE A 36 7.72 2.68 8.00
CA ILE A 36 7.05 3.98 7.69
C ILE A 36 5.57 3.95 8.12
N THR A 37 4.88 2.84 7.84
CA THR A 37 3.47 2.61 8.20
C THR A 37 3.34 1.87 9.53
N SER A 38 4.28 2.09 10.46
CA SER A 38 4.20 1.49 11.79
C SER A 38 3.06 2.11 12.56
N ARG A 39 2.23 1.25 13.15
CA ARG A 39 1.14 1.65 14.05
C ARG A 39 1.67 2.23 15.36
N LYS A 40 2.91 1.92 15.76
CA LYS A 40 3.47 2.37 17.04
C LYS A 40 3.80 3.87 17.03
N MET A 41 4.17 4.41 15.87
CA MET A 41 4.50 5.83 15.74
C MET A 41 3.23 6.67 15.57
N PRO A 42 3.07 7.81 16.27
CA PRO A 42 1.90 8.69 16.17
C PRO A 42 2.02 9.70 15.02
N TYR A 43 2.56 9.30 13.87
CA TYR A 43 2.74 10.23 12.75
C TYR A 43 1.41 10.58 12.05
N PRO A 44 1.23 11.86 11.66
CA PRO A 44 0.16 12.28 10.76
C PRO A 44 0.13 11.46 9.46
N MET A 45 -1.06 11.32 8.87
CA MET A 45 -1.21 10.52 7.65
C MET A 45 -0.43 11.10 6.48
N GLU A 46 -0.48 12.43 6.32
CA GLU A 46 0.25 13.17 5.29
C GLU A 46 1.76 12.91 5.37
N TYR A 47 2.35 12.99 6.57
CA TYR A 47 3.77 12.67 6.77
C TYR A 47 4.11 11.24 6.33
N ARG A 48 3.25 10.26 6.61
CA ARG A 48 3.45 8.87 6.15
C ARG A 48 3.40 8.77 4.63
N ILE A 49 2.46 9.46 4.00
CA ILE A 49 2.30 9.48 2.54
C ILE A 49 3.55 10.13 1.91
N GLN A 50 4.02 11.26 2.43
CA GLN A 50 5.22 11.92 1.94
C GLN A 50 6.45 11.01 2.01
N LYS A 51 6.69 10.37 3.18
CA LYS A 51 7.81 9.44 3.36
C LYS A 51 7.68 8.19 2.49
N LEU A 52 6.47 7.68 2.29
CA LEU A 52 6.21 6.59 1.35
C LEU A 52 6.54 7.01 -0.07
N ASN A 53 6.00 8.13 -0.54
CA ASN A 53 6.24 8.63 -1.89
C ASN A 53 7.74 8.79 -2.17
N GLN A 54 8.48 9.43 -1.27
CA GLN A 54 9.93 9.60 -1.42
C GLN A 54 10.64 8.25 -1.59
N TYR A 55 10.32 7.27 -0.75
CA TYR A 55 10.91 5.94 -0.81
C TYR A 55 10.49 5.16 -2.07
N LEU A 56 9.20 5.17 -2.40
CA LEU A 56 8.61 4.41 -3.49
C LEU A 56 9.08 4.93 -4.85
N LEU A 57 9.24 6.26 -5.01
CA LEU A 57 9.76 6.85 -6.24
C LEU A 57 11.20 6.41 -6.52
N GLY A 58 12.08 6.47 -5.51
CA GLY A 58 13.47 6.02 -5.66
C GLY A 58 13.57 4.51 -5.90
N TRP A 59 12.76 3.73 -5.17
CA TRP A 59 12.71 2.27 -5.34
C TRP A 59 12.20 1.88 -6.74
N CYS A 60 11.16 2.55 -7.23
CA CYS A 60 10.62 2.32 -8.57
C CYS A 60 11.65 2.70 -9.64
N GLY A 61 12.35 3.83 -9.49
CA GLY A 61 13.42 4.25 -10.40
C GLY A 61 14.49 3.18 -10.59
N TYR A 62 14.96 2.57 -9.49
CA TYR A 62 15.96 1.51 -9.57
C TYR A 62 15.41 0.20 -10.18
N PHE A 63 14.21 -0.21 -9.76
CA PHE A 63 13.63 -1.50 -10.18
C PHE A 63 12.80 -1.42 -11.47
N ALA A 64 12.72 -0.27 -12.13
CA ALA A 64 12.01 -0.10 -13.40
C ALA A 64 12.53 -1.01 -14.51
N LEU A 65 13.79 -1.45 -14.43
CA LEU A 65 14.39 -2.42 -15.35
C LEU A 65 13.67 -3.79 -15.35
N ALA A 66 12.92 -4.13 -14.30
CA ALA A 66 12.20 -5.40 -14.26
C ALA A 66 11.07 -5.43 -15.30
N ASP A 67 11.00 -6.50 -16.09
CA ASP A 67 9.97 -6.69 -17.12
C ASP A 67 8.62 -7.12 -16.55
N THR A 68 8.61 -7.53 -15.28
CA THR A 68 7.41 -8.01 -14.60
C THR A 68 6.61 -6.87 -13.95
N LYS A 69 5.44 -6.51 -14.50
CA LYS A 69 4.55 -5.48 -13.94
C LYS A 69 3.81 -5.90 -12.66
N SER A 70 3.55 -7.21 -12.51
CA SER A 70 2.68 -7.74 -11.44
C SER A 70 3.11 -7.43 -10.00
N PRO A 71 4.42 -7.37 -9.64
CA PRO A 71 4.85 -6.99 -8.31
C PRO A 71 4.45 -5.55 -7.96
N PHE A 72 4.52 -4.62 -8.92
CA PHE A 72 4.21 -3.21 -8.68
C PHE A 72 2.73 -3.01 -8.30
N ARG A 73 1.81 -3.59 -9.08
CA ARG A 73 0.37 -3.58 -8.79
C ARG A 73 0.03 -4.23 -7.44
N LYS A 74 0.64 -5.38 -7.13
CA LYS A 74 0.42 -6.10 -5.86
C LYS A 74 0.94 -5.29 -4.67
N LEU A 75 2.07 -4.61 -4.82
CA LEU A 75 2.64 -3.75 -3.79
C LEU A 75 1.75 -2.54 -3.52
N ASP A 76 1.25 -1.90 -4.56
CA ASP A 76 0.31 -0.77 -4.47
C ASP A 76 -0.92 -1.09 -3.62
N GLY A 77 -1.60 -2.20 -3.92
CA GLY A 77 -2.76 -2.65 -3.14
C GLY A 77 -2.40 -2.96 -1.67
N TRP A 78 -1.22 -3.56 -1.45
CA TRP A 78 -0.73 -3.87 -0.11
C TRP A 78 -0.36 -2.61 0.70
N ILE A 79 0.24 -1.59 0.06
CA ILE A 79 0.56 -0.29 0.67
C ILE A 79 -0.72 0.42 1.08
N ARG A 80 -1.71 0.52 0.19
CA ARG A 80 -3.01 1.14 0.50
C ARG A 80 -3.71 0.44 1.66
N ARG A 81 -3.66 -0.89 1.73
CA ARG A 81 -4.19 -1.65 2.89
C ARG A 81 -3.48 -1.27 4.19
N ARG A 82 -2.16 -1.07 4.18
CA ARG A 82 -1.41 -0.62 5.36
C ARG A 82 -1.77 0.80 5.79
N LEU A 83 -2.00 1.70 4.83
CA LEU A 83 -2.46 3.05 5.13
C LEU A 83 -3.88 3.05 5.72
N ARG A 84 -4.81 2.26 5.17
CA ARG A 84 -6.15 2.03 5.76
C ARG A 84 -6.07 1.56 7.21
N MET A 85 -5.18 0.61 7.49
CA MET A 85 -4.93 0.13 8.86
C MET A 85 -4.45 1.25 9.79
N CYS A 86 -3.53 2.10 9.32
CA CYS A 86 -3.03 3.23 10.11
C CYS A 86 -4.11 4.29 10.35
N LEU A 87 -4.89 4.62 9.32
CA LEU A 87 -5.98 5.59 9.42
C LEU A 87 -7.06 5.11 10.40
N TRP A 88 -7.45 3.84 10.31
CA TRP A 88 -8.42 3.24 11.23
C TRP A 88 -7.94 3.26 12.68
N LYS A 89 -6.63 3.06 12.90
CA LYS A 89 -6.03 3.21 14.23
C LYS A 89 -6.09 4.67 14.71
N ASN A 90 -5.77 5.63 13.83
CA ASN A 90 -5.80 7.06 14.18
C ASN A 90 -7.19 7.54 14.60
N TRP A 91 -8.26 6.99 14.01
CA TRP A 91 -9.64 7.31 14.43
C TRP A 91 -9.95 6.89 15.87
N LYS A 92 -9.17 5.96 16.48
CA LYS A 92 -9.16 5.56 17.89
C LYS A 92 -10.49 5.04 18.46
N THR A 93 -11.53 5.86 18.51
CA THR A 93 -12.83 5.58 19.14
C THR A 93 -13.92 5.19 18.12
N PRO A 94 -14.93 4.38 18.51
CA PRO A 94 -16.07 4.07 17.64
C PRO A 94 -16.79 5.33 17.14
N LYS A 95 -17.05 6.31 18.02
CA LYS A 95 -17.69 7.58 17.67
C LYS A 95 -16.98 8.30 16.53
N THR A 96 -15.65 8.40 16.58
CA THR A 96 -14.85 9.05 15.53
C THR A 96 -14.82 8.23 14.24
N ARG A 97 -14.77 6.89 14.33
CA ARG A 97 -14.84 6.01 13.15
C ARG A 97 -16.17 6.18 12.42
N ILE A 98 -17.28 6.16 13.15
CA ILE A 98 -18.63 6.35 12.59
C ILE A 98 -18.72 7.71 11.90
N ARG A 99 -18.33 8.78 12.60
CA ARG A 99 -18.34 10.15 12.05
C ARG A 99 -17.54 10.25 10.76
N ASN A 100 -16.32 9.71 10.74
CA ASN A 100 -15.46 9.79 9.56
C ASN A 100 -15.97 8.92 8.40
N LEU A 101 -16.55 7.74 8.69
CA LEU A 101 -17.20 6.93 7.65
C LEU A 101 -18.38 7.69 7.01
N ILE A 102 -19.23 8.33 7.80
CA ILE A 102 -20.35 9.14 7.29
C ILE A 102 -19.82 10.31 6.45
N LYS A 103 -18.78 11.02 6.93
CA LYS A 103 -18.13 12.10 6.18
C LYS A 103 -17.57 11.63 4.82
N LEU A 104 -17.18 10.36 4.71
CA LEU A 104 -16.70 9.73 3.49
C LEU A 104 -17.82 9.10 2.64
N GLY A 105 -19.09 9.43 2.91
CA GLY A 105 -20.25 9.02 2.12
C GLY A 105 -20.82 7.64 2.47
N VAL A 106 -20.46 7.07 3.63
CA VAL A 106 -21.07 5.81 4.10
C VAL A 106 -22.45 6.10 4.71
N PRO A 107 -23.51 5.37 4.31
CA PRO A 107 -24.81 5.48 4.97
C PRO A 107 -24.71 5.23 6.47
N SER A 108 -25.42 6.03 7.27
CA SER A 108 -25.30 6.02 8.74
C SER A 108 -25.40 4.62 9.34
N TRP A 109 -26.44 3.85 8.97
CA TRP A 109 -26.65 2.49 9.48
C TRP A 109 -25.41 1.58 9.29
N LYS A 110 -24.74 1.69 8.14
CA LYS A 110 -23.54 0.91 7.82
C LYS A 110 -22.30 1.46 8.51
N ALA A 111 -22.23 2.78 8.70
CA ALA A 111 -21.18 3.39 9.49
C ALA A 111 -21.23 2.93 10.96
N TYR A 112 -22.42 2.82 11.55
CA TYR A 112 -22.63 2.26 12.88
C TYR A 112 -22.21 0.78 12.95
N GLU A 113 -22.68 -0.05 12.01
CA GLU A 113 -22.33 -1.48 11.92
C GLU A 113 -20.82 -1.71 11.93
N TRP A 114 -20.07 -0.93 11.14
CA TRP A 114 -18.63 -1.14 10.97
C TRP A 114 -17.76 -0.31 11.92
N GLY A 115 -18.25 0.81 12.43
CA GLY A 115 -17.53 1.70 13.34
C GLY A 115 -17.23 1.06 14.69
N ASP A 116 -18.14 0.22 15.19
CA ASP A 116 -18.01 -0.51 16.45
C ASP A 116 -17.44 -1.93 16.31
N SER A 117 -16.95 -2.29 15.11
CA SER A 117 -16.38 -3.60 14.86
C SER A 117 -15.20 -3.92 15.80
N ARG A 118 -15.28 -5.07 16.48
CA ARG A 118 -14.19 -5.65 17.31
C ARG A 118 -13.07 -6.32 16.51
N LYS A 119 -13.15 -6.36 15.18
CA LYS A 119 -12.13 -6.95 14.30
C LYS A 119 -10.79 -6.23 14.46
N GLY A 120 -9.70 -7.00 14.49
CA GLY A 120 -8.34 -6.45 14.57
C GLY A 120 -7.97 -5.56 13.37
N TYR A 121 -7.04 -4.63 13.59
CA TYR A 121 -6.65 -3.58 12.62
C TYR A 121 -6.30 -4.10 11.21
N TRP A 122 -5.58 -5.23 11.12
CA TRP A 122 -5.23 -5.80 9.81
C TRP A 122 -6.43 -6.47 9.12
N ARG A 123 -7.35 -7.06 9.89
CA ARG A 123 -8.57 -7.68 9.37
C ARG A 123 -9.53 -6.63 8.84
N ILE A 124 -9.78 -5.57 9.61
CA ILE A 124 -10.70 -4.49 9.22
C ILE A 124 -10.18 -3.70 8.01
N SER A 125 -8.86 -3.53 7.86
CA SER A 125 -8.27 -2.84 6.68
C SER A 125 -8.58 -3.46 5.31
N ASN A 126 -9.11 -4.69 5.30
CA ASN A 126 -9.52 -5.43 4.12
C ASN A 126 -11.02 -5.73 4.09
N SER A 127 -11.81 -5.03 4.91
CA SER A 127 -13.26 -5.14 4.84
C SER A 127 -13.78 -4.49 3.55
N PRO A 128 -14.93 -4.97 3.01
CA PRO A 128 -15.56 -4.34 1.86
C PRO A 128 -15.83 -2.85 2.09
N ILE A 129 -16.22 -2.47 3.31
CA ILE A 129 -16.48 -1.06 3.65
C ILE A 129 -15.23 -0.21 3.49
N LEU A 130 -14.10 -0.58 4.13
CA LEU A 130 -12.88 0.23 4.07
C LEU A 130 -12.22 0.16 2.70
N HIS A 131 -12.37 -0.96 1.99
CA HIS A 131 -11.86 -1.07 0.63
C HIS A 131 -12.60 -0.13 -0.32
N LYS A 132 -13.93 0.00 -0.17
CA LYS A 132 -14.75 0.89 -0.99
C LYS A 132 -14.54 2.37 -0.62
N THR A 133 -14.53 2.69 0.67
CA THR A 133 -14.47 4.08 1.14
C THR A 133 -13.07 4.68 1.06
N LEU A 134 -12.05 3.89 1.39
CA LEU A 134 -10.63 4.28 1.36
C LEU A 134 -9.95 3.57 0.19
N GLY A 135 -10.56 3.72 -0.99
CA GLY A 135 -10.17 3.13 -2.27
C GLY A 135 -9.02 3.87 -2.95
N ASN A 136 -8.78 3.56 -4.24
CA ASN A 136 -7.68 4.16 -4.99
C ASN A 136 -7.82 5.68 -5.12
N SER A 137 -9.01 6.18 -5.50
CA SER A 137 -9.31 7.61 -5.63
C SER A 137 -8.98 8.36 -4.34
N TYR A 138 -9.54 7.92 -3.21
CA TYR A 138 -9.27 8.51 -1.90
C TYR A 138 -7.76 8.65 -1.62
N TRP A 139 -6.96 7.61 -1.84
CA TRP A 139 -5.52 7.70 -1.56
C TRP A 139 -4.77 8.58 -2.56
N ASN A 140 -5.20 8.60 -3.82
CA ASN A 140 -4.63 9.50 -4.84
C ASN A 140 -4.94 10.96 -4.49
N ASP A 141 -6.15 11.27 -4.06
CA ASP A 141 -6.58 12.61 -3.60
C ASP A 141 -5.81 13.05 -2.35
N GLN A 142 -5.40 12.11 -1.50
CA GLN A 142 -4.52 12.36 -0.35
C GLN A 142 -3.02 12.47 -0.74
N GLY A 143 -2.70 12.41 -2.04
CA GLY A 143 -1.36 12.59 -2.59
C GLY A 143 -0.50 11.33 -2.62
N LEU A 144 -1.04 10.12 -2.40
CA LEU A 144 -0.27 8.88 -2.57
C LEU A 144 -0.01 8.62 -4.05
N LYS A 145 1.26 8.48 -4.43
CA LYS A 145 1.65 8.19 -5.82
C LYS A 145 1.56 6.69 -6.11
N SER A 146 0.96 6.30 -7.24
CA SER A 146 0.93 4.90 -7.67
C SER A 146 2.32 4.45 -8.14
N LEU A 147 2.75 3.32 -7.60
CA LEU A 147 3.98 2.66 -8.03
C LEU A 147 3.83 2.06 -9.44
N GLN A 148 2.63 1.60 -9.79
CA GLN A 148 2.34 1.06 -11.12
C GLN A 148 2.40 2.15 -12.18
N GLU A 149 1.71 3.27 -11.98
CA GLU A 149 1.73 4.40 -12.93
C GLU A 149 3.15 4.93 -13.12
N ARG A 150 3.93 5.06 -12.03
CA ARG A 150 5.33 5.47 -12.12
C ARG A 150 6.19 4.47 -12.89
N TYR A 151 5.96 3.18 -12.70
CA TYR A 151 6.68 2.14 -13.44
C TYR A 151 6.37 2.21 -14.93
N GLU A 152 5.10 2.38 -15.30
CA GLU A 152 4.67 2.52 -16.69
C GLU A 152 5.29 3.77 -17.34
N PHE A 153 5.31 4.90 -16.63
CA PHE A 153 5.97 6.14 -17.07
C PHE A 153 7.50 6.02 -17.26
N LEU A 154 8.18 5.13 -16.54
CA LEU A 154 9.64 4.96 -16.68
C LEU A 154 10.01 3.97 -17.79
N ARG A 155 9.05 3.23 -18.33
CA ARG A 155 9.25 2.18 -19.33
C ARG A 155 8.79 2.60 -20.72
N HIS A 156 8.07 3.71 -20.82
CA HIS A 156 7.57 4.34 -22.03
C HIS A 156 8.05 5.80 -22.03
#